data_AF-A0A9P0PNW0-F1
#
_entry.id   AF-A0A9P0PNW0-F1
#
_cell.length_a   1.000
_cell.length_b   1.000
_cell.length_c   1.000
_cell.angle_alpha   90.00
_cell.angle_beta   90.00
_cell.angle_gamma   90.00
#
_symmetry.space_group_name_H-M   'P 1'
#
loop_
_entity.id
_entity.type
_entity.pdbx_description
1 polymer ?
#
loop_
_entity_poly.entity_id
_entity_poly.type
_entity_poly.pdbx_seq_one_letter_code
_entity_poly.pdbx_strand_id
1 'polypeptide(L)'
;MKLLESTRFEALSNALCVQTGDSKIIGRIESYSCKMAGGEKALYKRFNPEGVNPNDLQALSPPQSATQYSTSVSGDEEGPLCDTISRKTLFYLIATLNSAFPDYDFMDAKSHEFSKEPSRQWVTNAIDTNLAATIGDQFRLLGPSLWSAIDDEISLENCDIYSYDPDLGSDPFGEDGCLWSFNYFFYNKKLKRIVFFTCRAIRGLGGISHSFLRWYIYTPPTPVIIRTYSAYFTHQRCPHTYTRWTSVVVGGRTVGNRLHSTVSCVSYGW
;
A
#
# COMPACT_ATOMS: atom_id res chain seq x y z
N MET A 1 9.53 21.07 -4.42
CA MET A 1 10.60 20.26 -5.03
C MET A 1 10.31 20.11 -6.49
N LYS A 2 11.32 20.23 -7.36
CA LYS A 2 11.10 20.12 -8.81
C LYS A 2 11.09 18.64 -9.24
N LEU A 3 9.99 18.20 -9.85
CA LEU A 3 9.90 16.88 -10.50
C LEU A 3 10.91 16.78 -11.65
N LEU A 4 11.59 15.65 -11.73
CA LEU A 4 12.47 15.26 -12.83
C LEU A 4 11.72 14.18 -13.64
N GLU A 5 11.26 14.57 -14.83
CA GLU A 5 10.51 13.68 -15.71
C GLU A 5 11.38 12.50 -16.15
N SER A 6 10.84 11.29 -16.01
CA SER A 6 11.50 10.04 -16.38
C SER A 6 10.48 9.09 -16.96
N THR A 7 10.59 8.85 -18.26
CA THR A 7 9.71 7.92 -19.00
C THR A 7 9.77 6.50 -18.44
N ARG A 8 10.93 6.11 -17.89
CA ARG A 8 11.14 4.80 -17.24
C ARG A 8 10.33 4.70 -15.94
N PHE A 9 10.31 5.75 -15.13
CA PHE A 9 9.51 5.78 -13.90
C PHE A 9 8.01 5.90 -14.18
N GLU A 10 7.62 6.62 -15.23
CA GLU A 10 6.22 6.63 -15.69
C GLU A 10 5.77 5.23 -16.12
N ALA A 11 6.58 4.52 -16.93
CA ALA A 11 6.27 3.15 -17.35
C ALA A 11 6.15 2.19 -16.15
N LEU A 12 7.06 2.29 -15.17
CA LEU A 12 7.01 1.49 -13.95
C LEU A 12 5.81 1.83 -13.06
N SER A 13 5.47 3.11 -12.90
CA SER A 13 4.30 3.54 -12.14
C SER A 13 3.01 3.00 -12.76
N ASN A 14 2.90 3.04 -14.09
CA ASN A 14 1.78 2.43 -14.80
C ASN A 14 1.74 0.91 -14.61
N ALA A 15 2.89 0.23 -14.63
CA ALA A 15 2.97 -1.21 -14.38
C ALA A 15 2.65 -1.60 -12.92
N LEU A 16 2.84 -0.68 -11.97
CA LEU A 16 2.49 -0.86 -10.55
C LEU A 16 1.02 -0.50 -10.24
N CYS A 17 0.24 -0.10 -11.25
CA CYS A 17 -1.19 0.14 -11.12
C CYS A 17 -1.99 -1.06 -11.66
N VAL A 18 -2.23 -2.06 -10.80
CA VAL A 18 -2.84 -3.34 -11.21
C VAL A 18 -4.01 -3.71 -10.30
N GLN A 19 -5.06 -4.26 -10.90
CA GLN A 19 -6.15 -4.93 -10.18
C GLN A 19 -5.87 -6.43 -10.14
N THR A 20 -5.72 -6.99 -8.93
CA THR A 20 -5.54 -8.43 -8.71
C THR A 20 -6.67 -8.94 -7.80
N GLY A 21 -7.59 -9.71 -8.37
CA GLY A 21 -8.73 -10.24 -7.62
C GLY A 21 -9.58 -9.12 -6.98
N ASP A 22 -9.76 -9.18 -5.67
CA ASP A 22 -10.47 -8.18 -4.86
C ASP A 22 -9.54 -7.09 -4.30
N SER A 23 -8.33 -6.93 -4.84
CA SER A 23 -7.36 -5.94 -4.39
C SER A 23 -6.85 -5.10 -5.56
N LYS A 24 -6.68 -3.80 -5.33
CA LYS A 24 -6.12 -2.85 -6.29
C LYS A 24 -4.81 -2.30 -5.74
N ILE A 25 -3.73 -2.42 -6.49
CA ILE A 25 -2.47 -1.76 -6.18
C ILE A 25 -2.39 -0.45 -6.97
N ILE A 26 -1.95 0.60 -6.29
CA ILE A 26 -1.64 1.89 -6.88
C ILE A 26 -0.24 2.26 -6.41
N GLY A 27 0.76 2.05 -7.27
CA GLY A 27 2.14 2.45 -7.02
C GLY A 27 2.57 3.60 -7.91
N ARG A 28 3.38 4.49 -7.37
CA ARG A 28 3.96 5.65 -8.08
C ARG A 28 5.39 5.88 -7.65
N ILE A 29 6.27 6.07 -8.63
CA ILE A 29 7.69 6.33 -8.45
C ILE A 29 8.04 7.62 -9.18
N GLU A 30 8.60 8.58 -8.46
CA GLU A 30 8.90 9.91 -8.97
C GLU A 30 10.30 10.36 -8.53
N SER A 31 11.01 11.09 -9.37
CA SER A 31 12.34 11.65 -9.08
C SER A 31 12.23 13.15 -8.86
N TYR A 32 12.83 13.69 -7.80
CA TYR A 32 12.74 15.10 -7.42
C TYR A 32 14.12 15.70 -7.18
N SER A 33 14.34 16.92 -7.68
CA SER A 33 15.52 17.72 -7.36
C SER A 33 15.33 18.53 -6.08
N CYS A 34 16.29 18.42 -5.17
CA CYS A 34 16.37 19.19 -3.92
C CYS A 34 17.02 20.57 -4.07
N LYS A 35 17.22 21.05 -5.30
CA LYS A 35 17.78 22.37 -5.55
C LYS A 35 16.75 23.42 -5.17
N MET A 36 17.02 24.19 -4.11
CA MET A 36 16.18 25.30 -3.65
C MET A 36 16.13 26.41 -4.70
N ALA A 37 15.14 26.35 -5.60
CA ALA A 37 14.90 27.30 -6.66
C ALA A 37 13.52 27.96 -6.50
N GLY A 38 13.41 29.25 -6.83
CA GLY A 38 12.13 29.98 -6.78
C GLY A 38 11.49 30.05 -5.39
N GLY A 39 10.21 29.68 -5.30
CA GLY A 39 9.37 29.79 -4.09
C GLY A 39 9.76 28.87 -2.92
N GLU A 40 10.61 27.88 -3.15
CA GLU A 40 11.06 26.93 -2.12
C GLU A 40 11.85 27.59 -1.00
N LYS A 41 12.55 28.71 -1.30
CA LYS A 41 13.24 29.51 -0.28
C LYS A 41 12.27 30.17 0.69
N ALA A 42 11.10 30.61 0.21
CA ALA A 42 10.08 31.22 1.06
C ALA A 42 9.42 30.16 1.94
N LEU A 43 9.12 28.99 1.39
CA LEU A 43 8.60 27.84 2.15
C LEU A 43 9.59 27.39 3.23
N TYR A 44 10.88 27.34 2.91
CA TYR A 44 11.90 26.98 3.89
C TYR A 44 11.98 27.96 5.06
N LYS A 45 11.87 29.27 4.80
CA LYS A 45 11.84 30.30 5.86
C LYS A 45 10.60 30.18 6.75
N ARG A 46 9.45 29.81 6.19
CA ARG A 46 8.23 29.56 6.98
C ARG A 46 8.37 28.32 7.85
N PHE A 47 8.99 27.26 7.32
CA PHE A 47 9.23 26.00 8.04
C PHE A 47 10.31 26.12 9.13
N ASN A 48 11.37 26.89 8.87
CA ASN A 48 12.49 27.08 9.79
C ASN A 48 12.50 28.53 10.30
N PRO A 49 11.88 28.81 11.47
CA PRO A 49 11.78 30.16 12.01
C PRO A 49 13.17 30.77 12.25
N GLU A 50 13.25 32.11 12.21
CA GLU A 50 14.52 32.82 12.40
C GLU A 50 15.13 32.50 13.77
N GLY A 51 16.42 32.15 13.78
CA GLY A 51 17.17 31.77 14.98
C GLY A 51 17.42 30.27 15.17
N VAL A 52 16.83 29.39 14.34
CA VAL A 52 17.05 27.94 14.40
C VAL A 52 18.05 27.50 13.31
N ASN A 53 19.05 26.70 13.66
CA ASN A 53 20.08 26.30 12.71
C ASN A 53 19.51 25.26 11.72
N PRO A 54 19.74 25.40 10.40
CA PRO A 54 19.35 24.42 9.39
C PRO A 54 19.82 22.98 9.65
N ASN A 55 20.94 22.84 10.35
CA ASN A 55 21.56 21.57 10.67
C ASN A 55 21.15 21.05 12.06
N ASP A 56 20.28 21.76 12.78
CA ASP A 56 19.72 21.27 14.04
C ASP A 56 19.04 19.93 13.79
N LEU A 57 19.28 19.00 14.70
CA LEU A 57 18.82 17.64 14.62
C LEU A 57 17.50 17.49 15.37
N GLN A 58 16.56 16.77 14.76
CA GLN A 58 15.29 16.38 15.35
C GLN A 58 15.21 14.86 15.42
N ALA A 59 14.65 14.34 16.50
CA ALA A 59 14.39 12.91 16.63
C ALA A 59 13.31 12.48 15.63
N LEU A 60 13.56 11.35 14.98
CA LEU A 60 12.62 10.63 14.15
C LEU A 60 11.89 9.57 14.96
N SER A 61 10.81 9.03 14.40
CA SER A 61 10.17 7.84 14.96
C SER A 61 10.98 6.57 14.66
N PRO A 62 10.88 5.55 15.52
CA PRO A 62 11.41 4.23 15.24
C PRO A 62 10.75 3.63 13.98
N PRO A 63 11.49 2.89 13.13
CA PRO A 63 10.91 2.22 11.98
C PRO A 63 9.82 1.24 12.42
N GLN A 64 8.61 1.35 11.88
CA GLN A 64 7.46 0.52 12.29
C GLN A 64 7.70 -0.99 12.09
N SER A 65 8.55 -1.35 11.14
CA SER A 65 8.95 -2.74 10.91
C SER A 65 9.80 -3.27 12.07
N ALA A 66 10.69 -2.45 12.66
CA ALA A 66 11.57 -2.81 13.79
C ALA A 66 10.81 -3.23 15.05
N THR A 67 9.60 -2.71 15.23
CA THR A 67 8.73 -3.03 16.37
C THR A 67 8.12 -4.44 16.35
N GLN A 68 8.20 -5.18 15.24
CA GLN A 68 7.68 -6.56 15.17
C GLN A 68 8.61 -7.62 15.78
N TYR A 69 9.88 -7.28 16.06
CA TYR A 69 10.89 -8.23 16.58
C TYR A 69 11.25 -8.01 18.05
N SER A 70 10.48 -7.18 18.77
CA SER A 70 10.68 -6.97 20.21
C SER A 70 10.17 -8.18 21.00
N THR A 71 10.78 -9.35 20.80
CA THR A 71 10.86 -10.37 21.84
C THR A 71 11.53 -9.75 23.04
N SER A 72 10.81 -9.73 24.16
CA SER A 72 11.23 -9.28 25.48
C SER A 72 12.62 -9.78 25.85
N VAL A 73 13.63 -8.91 25.72
CA VAL A 73 14.91 -9.03 26.41
C VAL A 73 14.94 -7.91 27.44
N SER A 74 14.71 -8.31 28.70
CA SER A 74 15.03 -7.53 29.88
C SER A 74 16.55 -7.54 30.06
N GLY A 75 17.22 -6.43 29.72
CA GLY A 75 18.64 -6.21 29.96
C GLY A 75 18.96 -4.73 29.74
N ASP A 76 19.67 -4.14 30.71
CA ASP A 76 20.13 -2.73 30.78
C ASP A 76 21.08 -2.32 29.63
N GLU A 77 20.60 -2.31 28.39
CA GLU A 77 21.37 -1.86 27.23
C GLU A 77 20.54 -0.80 26.49
N GLU A 78 21.14 0.39 26.34
CA GLU A 78 20.69 1.57 25.57
C GLU A 78 19.40 1.35 24.76
N GLY A 79 18.31 1.99 25.20
CA GLY A 79 17.03 1.98 24.48
C GLY A 79 17.20 2.37 23.00
N PRO A 80 16.24 2.02 22.12
CA PRO A 80 16.38 2.22 20.69
C PRO A 80 16.81 3.66 20.41
N LEU A 81 18.03 3.82 19.88
CA LEU A 81 18.59 5.12 19.54
C LEU A 81 17.65 5.73 18.49
N CYS A 82 16.82 6.69 18.90
CA CYS A 82 15.98 7.41 17.96
C CYS A 82 16.90 8.10 16.95
N ASP A 83 16.84 7.67 15.69
CA ASP A 83 17.60 8.30 14.63
C ASP A 83 17.25 9.79 14.55
N THR A 84 18.21 10.58 14.05
CA THR A 84 18.01 12.02 13.93
C THR A 84 18.04 12.48 12.49
N ILE A 85 17.28 13.54 12.21
CA ILE A 85 17.21 14.19 10.91
C ILE A 85 17.52 15.68 11.05
N SER A 86 18.28 16.24 10.12
CA SER A 86 18.46 17.70 10.08
C SER A 86 17.15 18.37 9.65
N ARG A 87 16.85 19.56 10.18
CA ARG A 87 15.68 20.35 9.76
C ARG A 87 15.66 20.59 8.25
N LYS A 88 16.83 20.76 7.64
CA LYS A 88 16.98 20.91 6.20
C LYS A 88 16.56 19.64 5.43
N THR A 89 16.99 18.46 5.87
CA THR A 89 16.56 17.20 5.26
C THR A 89 15.08 16.96 5.46
N LEU A 90 14.56 17.21 6.68
CA LEU A 90 13.13 17.07 6.96
C LEU A 90 12.28 17.96 6.04
N PHE A 91 12.70 19.22 5.84
CA PHE A 91 12.06 20.09 4.85
C PHE A 91 12.10 19.50 3.44
N TYR A 92 13.19 18.84 3.04
CA TYR A 92 13.26 18.21 1.72
C TYR A 92 12.22 17.09 1.57
N LEU A 93 12.01 16.27 2.60
CA LEU A 93 10.99 15.22 2.61
C LEU A 93 9.58 15.82 2.52
N ILE A 94 9.27 16.80 3.38
CA ILE A 94 7.97 17.49 3.41
C ILE A 94 7.68 18.21 2.08
N ALA A 95 8.67 18.93 1.53
CA ALA A 95 8.51 19.61 0.26
C ALA A 95 8.35 18.63 -0.91
N THR A 96 8.85 17.40 -0.78
CA THR A 96 8.63 16.33 -1.75
C THR A 96 7.18 15.84 -1.68
N LEU A 97 6.65 15.58 -0.48
CA LEU A 97 5.24 15.22 -0.28
C LEU A 97 4.28 16.25 -0.88
N ASN A 98 4.47 17.54 -0.58
CA ASN A 98 3.64 18.62 -1.15
C ASN A 98 3.72 18.72 -2.68
N SER A 99 4.83 18.26 -3.28
CA SER A 99 4.97 18.26 -4.74
C SER A 99 4.35 17.01 -5.37
N ALA A 100 4.40 15.87 -4.68
CA ALA A 100 3.81 14.61 -5.12
C ALA A 100 2.28 14.59 -4.95
N PHE A 101 1.77 15.27 -3.93
CA PHE A 101 0.36 15.31 -3.56
C PHE A 101 -0.10 16.77 -3.39
N PRO A 102 -0.33 17.49 -4.50
CA PRO A 102 -0.65 18.92 -4.45
C PRO A 102 -2.01 19.24 -3.80
N ASP A 103 -2.88 18.23 -3.67
CA ASP A 103 -4.19 18.35 -3.04
C ASP A 103 -4.13 18.35 -1.50
N TYR A 104 -2.95 18.06 -0.93
CA TYR A 104 -2.73 17.96 0.51
C TYR A 104 -1.64 18.94 0.96
N ASP A 105 -1.81 19.53 2.15
CA ASP A 105 -0.81 20.40 2.77
C ASP A 105 -0.06 19.64 3.88
N PHE A 106 1.21 19.35 3.64
CA PHE A 106 2.09 18.69 4.60
C PHE A 106 3.00 19.67 5.34
N MET A 107 2.82 20.99 5.21
CA MET A 107 3.70 21.98 5.84
C MET A 107 3.80 21.83 7.37
N ASP A 108 2.74 21.32 8.00
CA ASP A 108 2.69 21.10 9.44
C ASP A 108 3.21 19.72 9.89
N ALA A 109 3.59 18.84 8.95
CA ALA A 109 4.11 17.51 9.26
C ALA A 109 5.34 17.57 10.18
N LYS A 110 5.38 16.67 11.16
CA LYS A 110 6.39 16.66 12.23
C LYS A 110 7.41 15.56 12.03
N SER A 111 8.58 15.71 12.66
CA SER A 111 9.66 14.73 12.54
C SER A 111 9.30 13.32 13.02
N HIS A 112 8.35 13.19 13.95
CA HIS A 112 7.86 11.90 14.43
C HIS A 112 6.91 11.18 13.46
N GLU A 113 6.50 11.80 12.36
CA GLU A 113 5.79 11.10 11.28
C GLU A 113 6.76 10.50 10.25
N PHE A 114 8.06 10.66 10.48
CA PHE A 114 9.12 10.12 9.63
C PHE A 114 10.00 9.17 10.42
N SER A 115 10.48 8.12 9.75
CA SER A 115 11.46 7.19 10.30
C SER A 115 12.65 7.06 9.36
N LYS A 116 13.84 6.78 9.90
CA LYS A 116 15.01 6.46 9.09
C LYS A 116 15.15 4.95 9.00
N GLU A 117 15.21 4.43 7.78
CA GLU A 117 15.25 2.99 7.58
C GLU A 117 16.66 2.43 7.83
N PRO A 118 16.78 1.26 8.50
CA PRO A 118 18.05 0.78 9.02
C PRO A 118 19.02 0.30 7.92
N SER A 119 18.50 -0.21 6.81
CA SER A 119 19.33 -0.62 5.67
C SER A 119 18.56 -0.66 4.35
N ARG A 120 19.27 -0.56 3.23
CA ARG A 120 18.70 -0.78 1.90
C ARG A 120 18.04 -2.16 1.77
N GLN A 121 18.72 -3.20 2.26
CA GLN A 121 18.22 -4.57 2.14
C GLN A 121 16.89 -4.75 2.87
N TRP A 122 16.73 -4.07 4.01
CA TRP A 122 15.50 -4.03 4.77
C TRP A 122 14.32 -3.53 3.94
N VAL A 123 14.49 -2.34 3.37
CA VAL A 123 13.45 -1.67 2.58
C VAL A 123 13.13 -2.47 1.33
N THR A 124 14.14 -3.00 0.65
CA THR A 124 13.94 -3.89 -0.50
C THR A 124 13.11 -5.11 -0.14
N ASN A 125 13.46 -5.81 0.95
CA ASN A 125 12.72 -6.99 1.39
C ASN A 125 11.26 -6.65 1.79
N ALA A 126 11.05 -5.52 2.46
CA ALA A 126 9.70 -5.08 2.87
C ALA A 126 8.81 -4.77 1.65
N ILE A 127 9.34 -4.02 0.69
CA ILE A 127 8.64 -3.69 -0.56
C ILE A 127 8.37 -4.96 -1.37
N ASP A 128 9.38 -5.81 -1.55
CA ASP A 128 9.26 -7.05 -2.31
C ASP A 128 8.22 -7.98 -1.69
N THR A 129 8.18 -8.09 -0.36
CA THR A 129 7.20 -8.91 0.35
C THR A 129 5.77 -8.39 0.13
N ASN A 130 5.55 -7.09 0.28
CA ASN A 130 4.23 -6.47 0.10
C ASN A 130 3.72 -6.60 -1.35
N LEU A 131 4.60 -6.32 -2.32
CA LEU A 131 4.26 -6.42 -3.74
C LEU A 131 4.05 -7.88 -4.17
N ALA A 132 4.95 -8.80 -3.80
CA ALA A 132 4.82 -10.21 -4.12
C ALA A 132 3.54 -10.82 -3.51
N ALA A 133 3.17 -10.43 -2.28
CA ALA A 133 1.93 -10.89 -1.65
C ALA A 133 0.66 -10.44 -2.40
N THR A 134 0.72 -9.35 -3.18
CA THR A 134 -0.49 -8.72 -3.74
C THR A 134 -0.58 -8.87 -5.28
N ILE A 135 0.52 -8.81 -6.02
CA ILE A 135 0.57 -9.03 -7.49
C ILE A 135 1.24 -10.34 -7.90
N GLY A 136 1.78 -11.12 -6.96
CA GLY A 136 2.29 -12.47 -7.20
C GLY A 136 3.37 -12.53 -8.28
N ASP A 137 3.22 -13.47 -9.21
CA ASP A 137 4.19 -13.74 -10.27
C ASP A 137 4.51 -12.55 -11.18
N GLN A 138 3.59 -11.58 -11.30
CA GLN A 138 3.86 -10.36 -12.08
C GLN A 138 5.00 -9.54 -11.48
N PHE A 139 5.13 -9.54 -10.15
CA PHE A 139 6.23 -8.87 -9.48
C PHE A 139 7.58 -9.52 -9.79
N ARG A 140 7.62 -10.85 -10.01
CA ARG A 140 8.86 -11.55 -10.35
C ARG A 140 9.50 -11.03 -11.64
N LEU A 141 8.69 -10.55 -12.58
CA LEU A 141 9.16 -9.94 -13.83
C LEU A 141 9.45 -8.44 -13.67
N LEU A 142 8.63 -7.73 -12.89
CA LEU A 142 8.73 -6.29 -12.70
C LEU A 142 9.86 -5.87 -11.74
N GLY A 143 10.06 -6.63 -10.66
CA GLY A 143 10.97 -6.32 -9.56
C GLY A 143 12.42 -6.03 -10.00
N PRO A 144 13.05 -6.87 -10.82
CA PRO A 144 14.41 -6.58 -11.32
C PRO A 144 14.50 -5.28 -12.13
N SER A 145 13.49 -5.01 -12.97
CA SER A 145 13.43 -3.77 -13.77
C SER A 145 13.21 -2.53 -12.88
N LEU A 146 12.35 -2.67 -11.87
CA LEU A 146 12.06 -1.66 -10.86
C LEU A 146 13.32 -1.27 -10.10
N TRP A 147 14.01 -2.24 -9.49
CA TRP A 147 15.20 -1.97 -8.68
C TRP A 147 16.37 -1.45 -9.50
N SER A 148 16.57 -1.98 -10.71
CA SER A 148 17.56 -1.42 -11.64
C SER A 148 17.24 0.04 -11.98
N ALA A 149 15.96 0.40 -12.15
CA ALA A 149 15.58 1.78 -12.48
C ALA A 149 15.84 2.76 -11.36
N ILE A 150 15.54 2.35 -10.13
CA ILE A 150 15.81 3.17 -8.97
C ILE A 150 17.33 3.33 -8.82
N ASP A 151 18.11 2.24 -8.91
CA ASP A 151 19.56 2.30 -8.73
C ASP A 151 20.26 3.16 -9.79
N ASP A 152 19.87 3.05 -11.06
CA ASP A 152 20.43 3.88 -12.14
C ASP A 152 20.13 5.38 -11.94
N GLU A 153 18.97 5.72 -11.38
CA GLU A 153 18.53 7.11 -11.20
C GLU A 153 19.15 7.80 -9.98
N ILE A 154 19.34 7.07 -8.87
CA ILE A 154 19.71 7.65 -7.57
C ILE A 154 20.95 7.05 -6.91
N SER A 155 21.49 5.95 -7.42
CA SER A 155 22.56 5.16 -6.81
C SER A 155 22.23 4.77 -5.37
N LEU A 156 21.50 3.66 -5.19
CA LEU A 156 20.92 3.24 -3.90
C LEU A 156 21.96 3.05 -2.80
N GLU A 157 23.19 2.67 -3.16
CA GLU A 157 24.30 2.51 -2.21
C GLU A 157 24.64 3.81 -1.46
N ASN A 158 24.42 4.97 -2.09
CA ASN A 158 24.75 6.29 -1.54
C ASN A 158 23.52 7.01 -0.97
N CYS A 159 22.43 6.31 -0.71
CA CYS A 159 21.17 6.89 -0.25
C CYS A 159 20.96 6.71 1.24
N ASP A 160 20.50 7.78 1.90
CA ASP A 160 19.76 7.66 3.15
C ASP A 160 18.29 7.37 2.81
N ILE A 161 17.68 6.39 3.48
CA ILE A 161 16.29 6.00 3.21
C ILE A 161 15.42 6.42 4.39
N TYR A 162 14.29 7.06 4.09
CA TYR A 162 13.31 7.49 5.07
C TYR A 162 11.92 6.95 4.71
N SER A 163 11.07 6.74 5.71
CA SER A 163 9.63 6.48 5.54
C SER A 163 8.82 7.69 6.01
N TYR A 164 7.61 7.85 5.47
CA TYR A 164 6.58 8.72 6.01
C TYR A 164 5.36 7.89 6.41
N ASP A 165 5.09 7.89 7.71
CA ASP A 165 4.06 7.10 8.38
C ASP A 165 3.22 8.08 9.23
N PRO A 166 2.19 8.72 8.63
CA PRO A 166 1.37 9.71 9.33
C PRO A 166 0.55 9.08 10.46
N ASP A 167 0.20 9.91 11.44
CA ASP A 167 -0.78 9.54 12.46
C ASP A 167 -2.16 9.31 11.81
N LEU A 168 -2.97 8.41 12.39
CA LEU A 168 -4.30 8.04 11.87
C LEU A 168 -5.25 9.23 11.63
N GLY A 169 -5.06 10.36 12.33
CA GLY A 169 -5.87 11.58 12.15
C GLY A 169 -5.38 12.51 11.03
N SER A 170 -4.16 12.30 10.55
CA SER A 170 -3.48 13.10 9.54
C SER A 170 -3.22 12.33 8.24
N ASP A 171 -3.58 11.04 8.20
CA ASP A 171 -3.28 10.14 7.08
C ASP A 171 -4.19 10.39 5.87
N PRO A 172 -3.67 10.95 4.76
CA PRO A 172 -4.43 11.09 3.52
C PRO A 172 -4.72 9.75 2.83
N PHE A 173 -4.05 8.67 3.27
CA PHE A 173 -4.22 7.31 2.77
C PHE A 173 -5.09 6.43 3.67
N GLY A 174 -5.61 6.98 4.78
CA GLY A 174 -6.48 6.32 5.75
C GLY A 174 -7.89 6.04 5.23
N GLU A 175 -8.03 5.75 3.93
CA GLU A 175 -9.29 5.33 3.33
C GLU A 175 -9.70 3.93 3.83
N ASP A 176 -11.00 3.75 4.06
CA ASP A 176 -11.58 2.45 4.41
C ASP A 176 -11.17 1.39 3.38
N GLY A 177 -10.43 0.37 3.84
CA GLY A 177 -10.00 -0.75 3.01
C GLY A 177 -8.55 -0.71 2.52
N CYS A 178 -7.71 0.21 2.98
CA CYS A 178 -6.25 0.08 2.80
C CYS A 178 -5.73 -1.20 3.49
N LEU A 179 -5.12 -2.10 2.72
CA LEU A 179 -4.52 -3.34 3.23
C LEU A 179 -3.11 -3.07 3.77
N TRP A 180 -2.35 -2.31 2.99
CA TRP A 180 -1.02 -1.82 3.34
C TRP A 180 -0.69 -0.61 2.47
N SER A 181 0.15 0.27 2.99
CA SER A 181 0.72 1.39 2.25
C SER A 181 2.13 1.65 2.74
N PHE A 182 2.97 2.19 1.87
CA PHE A 182 4.29 2.69 2.25
C PHE A 182 4.62 3.94 1.45
N ASN A 183 5.44 4.81 2.05
CA ASN A 183 5.92 6.05 1.45
C ASN A 183 7.42 6.19 1.72
N TYR A 184 8.25 5.68 0.80
CA TYR A 184 9.70 5.69 0.95
C TYR A 184 10.37 6.82 0.18
N PHE A 185 11.38 7.44 0.80
CA PHE A 185 12.23 8.46 0.21
C PHE A 185 13.66 7.94 0.14
N PHE A 186 14.18 7.79 -1.07
CA PHE A 186 15.59 7.49 -1.31
C PHE A 186 16.34 8.80 -1.54
N TYR A 187 17.02 9.30 -0.52
CA TYR A 187 17.70 10.59 -0.57
C TYR A 187 19.20 10.44 -0.82
N ASN A 188 19.66 10.90 -1.98
CA ASN A 188 21.09 11.02 -2.27
C ASN A 188 21.56 12.46 -2.06
N LYS A 189 22.29 12.68 -0.96
CA LYS A 189 22.86 13.99 -0.58
C LYS A 189 23.83 14.55 -1.64
N LYS A 190 24.62 13.69 -2.30
CA LYS A 190 25.61 14.10 -3.32
C LYS A 190 24.91 14.62 -4.58
N LEU A 191 23.89 13.91 -5.04
CA LEU A 191 23.09 14.31 -6.22
C LEU A 191 22.08 15.42 -5.93
N LYS A 192 21.79 15.69 -4.64
CA LYS A 192 20.71 16.57 -4.18
C LYS A 192 19.39 16.17 -4.84
N ARG A 193 19.09 14.87 -4.78
CA ARG A 193 17.95 14.24 -5.45
C ARG A 193 17.27 13.29 -4.48
N ILE A 194 15.95 13.23 -4.57
CA ILE A 194 15.10 12.27 -3.84
C ILE A 194 14.34 11.47 -4.89
N VAL A 195 14.40 10.15 -4.81
CA VAL A 195 13.39 9.29 -5.46
C VAL A 195 12.32 9.00 -4.41
N PHE A 196 11.09 9.36 -4.72
CA PHE A 196 9.93 9.09 -3.88
C PHE A 196 9.16 7.91 -4.44
N PHE A 197 9.01 6.86 -3.63
CA PHE A 197 8.27 5.66 -3.99
C PHE A 197 7.13 5.48 -2.99
N THR A 198 5.92 5.71 -3.47
CA THR A 198 4.68 5.49 -2.72
C THR A 198 3.91 4.34 -3.36
N CYS A 199 3.36 3.46 -2.53
CA CYS A 199 2.50 2.40 -3.00
C CYS A 199 1.47 2.06 -1.95
N ARG A 200 0.25 1.79 -2.40
CA ARG A 200 -0.83 1.31 -1.54
C ARG A 200 -1.60 0.19 -2.22
N ALA A 201 -1.97 -0.80 -1.42
CA ALA A 201 -2.96 -1.80 -1.79
C ALA A 201 -4.26 -1.51 -1.07
N ILE A 202 -5.33 -1.34 -1.83
CA ILE A 202 -6.67 -1.17 -1.31
C ILE A 202 -7.50 -2.39 -1.66
N ARG A 203 -8.39 -2.80 -0.76
CA ARG A 203 -9.40 -3.79 -1.06
C ARG A 203 -10.33 -3.19 -2.12
N GLY A 204 -10.30 -3.76 -3.31
CA GLY A 204 -11.35 -3.58 -4.28
C GLY A 204 -12.63 -4.10 -3.67
N LEU A 205 -13.47 -3.20 -3.17
CA LEU A 205 -14.85 -3.53 -2.85
C LEU A 205 -15.48 -4.06 -4.14
N GLY A 206 -15.42 -5.37 -4.33
CA GLY A 206 -16.09 -6.06 -5.42
C GLY A 206 -17.51 -5.57 -5.39
N GLY A 207 -17.94 -4.90 -6.46
CA GLY A 207 -19.14 -4.08 -6.45
C GLY A 207 -20.34 -4.84 -5.88
N ILE A 208 -20.65 -4.62 -4.60
CA ILE A 208 -22.04 -4.38 -4.25
C ILE A 208 -22.27 -2.99 -4.80
N SER A 209 -22.64 -2.95 -6.08
CA SER A 209 -23.24 -1.75 -6.64
C SER A 209 -24.21 -1.21 -5.60
N HIS A 210 -24.07 0.06 -5.23
CA HIS A 210 -25.02 0.75 -4.37
C HIS A 210 -26.47 0.70 -4.91
N SER A 211 -26.67 0.14 -6.12
CA SER A 211 -27.99 -0.26 -6.63
C SER A 211 -28.61 -1.48 -5.92
N PHE A 212 -27.83 -2.43 -5.37
CA PHE A 212 -28.37 -3.60 -4.66
C PHE A 212 -28.83 -3.27 -3.23
N LEU A 213 -28.20 -2.30 -2.55
CA LEU A 213 -28.67 -1.81 -1.25
C LEU A 213 -29.94 -0.93 -1.38
N ARG A 214 -30.21 -0.36 -2.55
CA ARG A 214 -31.45 0.41 -2.80
C ARG A 214 -32.67 -0.49 -3.08
N TRP A 215 -32.47 -1.73 -3.57
CA TRP A 215 -33.55 -2.71 -3.74
C TRP A 215 -34.03 -3.32 -2.41
N TYR A 216 -33.13 -3.47 -1.43
CA TYR A 216 -33.47 -4.03 -0.12
C TYR A 216 -34.20 -3.07 0.83
N ILE A 217 -34.22 -1.77 0.50
CA ILE A 217 -34.88 -0.74 1.33
C ILE A 217 -36.28 -0.35 0.78
N TYR A 218 -36.65 -0.81 -0.43
CA TYR A 218 -37.93 -0.44 -1.08
C TYR A 218 -38.88 -1.60 -1.41
N THR A 219 -38.67 -2.80 -0.86
CA THR A 219 -39.66 -3.89 -1.00
C THR A 219 -40.49 -4.01 0.29
N PRO A 220 -41.83 -3.84 0.23
CA PRO A 220 -42.69 -3.97 1.39
C PRO A 220 -42.66 -5.41 1.93
N PRO A 221 -42.92 -5.61 3.24
CA PRO A 221 -42.72 -6.89 3.89
C PRO A 221 -43.76 -7.88 3.36
N THR A 222 -43.33 -8.78 2.49
CA THR A 222 -44.07 -10.02 2.22
C THR A 222 -43.25 -11.18 2.75
N PRO A 223 -43.86 -12.12 3.48
CA PRO A 223 -43.13 -13.21 4.11
C PRO A 223 -42.58 -14.13 3.03
N VAL A 224 -41.27 -14.08 2.79
CA VAL A 224 -40.59 -15.04 1.92
C VAL A 224 -40.46 -16.35 2.68
N ILE A 225 -41.31 -17.32 2.35
CA ILE A 225 -41.16 -18.70 2.81
C ILE A 225 -39.97 -19.30 2.05
N ILE A 226 -38.83 -19.44 2.73
CA ILE A 226 -37.68 -20.18 2.20
C ILE A 226 -38.00 -21.68 2.35
N ARG A 227 -38.41 -22.33 1.25
CA ARG A 227 -38.42 -23.80 1.17
C ARG A 227 -37.11 -24.29 0.61
N THR A 228 -36.28 -24.89 1.46
CA THR A 228 -35.14 -25.70 1.04
C THR A 228 -35.65 -27.04 0.53
N TYR A 229 -35.46 -27.31 -0.77
CA TYR A 229 -35.61 -28.65 -1.33
C TYR A 229 -34.22 -29.25 -1.55
N SER A 230 -34.01 -30.46 -1.02
CA SER A 230 -32.84 -31.27 -1.33
C SER A 230 -33.28 -32.31 -2.36
N ALA A 231 -32.90 -32.13 -3.63
CA ALA A 231 -33.16 -33.11 -4.68
C ALA A 231 -31.92 -33.99 -4.88
N TYR A 232 -32.11 -35.30 -4.79
CA TYR A 232 -31.07 -36.30 -5.06
C TYR A 232 -31.19 -36.73 -6.52
N PHE A 233 -30.21 -36.41 -7.36
CA PHE A 233 -30.11 -36.95 -8.71
C PHE A 233 -28.98 -37.99 -8.75
N THR A 234 -29.33 -39.26 -8.96
CA THR A 234 -28.37 -40.32 -9.26
C THR A 234 -28.08 -40.31 -10.75
N HIS A 235 -26.85 -39.95 -11.14
CA HIS A 235 -26.40 -40.01 -12.52
C HIS A 235 -26.05 -41.46 -12.88
N GLN A 236 -26.70 -42.04 -13.89
CA GLN A 236 -26.59 -43.44 -14.31
C GLN A 236 -25.21 -43.89 -14.86
N ARG A 237 -24.12 -43.13 -14.65
CA ARG A 237 -22.77 -43.50 -15.14
C ARG A 237 -21.63 -43.44 -14.13
N CYS A 238 -21.82 -42.93 -12.91
CA CYS A 238 -20.82 -43.02 -11.83
C CYS A 238 -21.54 -42.96 -10.47
N PRO A 239 -21.42 -43.96 -9.56
CA PRO A 239 -22.21 -43.98 -8.31
C PRO A 239 -21.75 -43.01 -7.20
N HIS A 240 -20.70 -42.20 -7.39
CA HIS A 240 -20.02 -41.50 -6.28
C HIS A 240 -19.73 -40.00 -6.48
N THR A 241 -20.52 -39.31 -7.31
CA THR A 241 -20.45 -37.84 -7.44
C THR A 241 -21.67 -37.17 -6.80
N TYR A 242 -21.42 -36.24 -5.88
CA TYR A 242 -22.46 -35.46 -5.19
C TYR A 242 -22.40 -33.99 -5.61
N THR A 243 -23.54 -33.44 -6.01
CA THR A 243 -23.67 -32.03 -6.42
C THR A 243 -24.80 -31.38 -5.64
N ARG A 244 -24.48 -30.35 -4.83
CA ARG A 244 -25.47 -29.65 -4.00
C ARG A 244 -25.90 -28.35 -4.68
N TRP A 245 -27.20 -28.25 -4.95
CA TRP A 245 -27.83 -27.06 -5.53
C TRP A 245 -28.66 -26.33 -4.50
N THR A 246 -28.63 -25.01 -4.56
CA THR A 246 -29.63 -24.16 -3.91
C THR A 246 -30.30 -23.32 -5.00
N SER A 247 -31.62 -23.44 -5.08
CA SER A 247 -32.45 -22.67 -6.00
C SER A 247 -33.23 -21.65 -5.20
N VAL A 248 -33.14 -20.38 -5.61
CA VAL A 248 -33.97 -19.32 -5.04
C VAL A 248 -35.19 -19.15 -5.94
N VAL A 249 -36.37 -19.39 -5.38
CA VAL A 249 -37.65 -19.28 -6.09
C VAL A 249 -38.42 -18.10 -5.50
N VAL A 250 -38.83 -17.17 -6.35
CA VAL A 250 -39.66 -16.02 -5.96
C VAL A 250 -40.92 -16.03 -6.82
N GLY A 251 -42.10 -16.07 -6.21
CA GLY A 251 -43.38 -16.06 -6.92
C GLY A 251 -43.60 -17.25 -7.87
N GLY A 252 -43.06 -18.43 -7.54
CA GLY A 252 -43.21 -19.64 -8.37
C GLY A 252 -42.28 -19.71 -9.59
N ARG A 253 -41.35 -18.76 -9.77
CA ARG A 253 -40.32 -18.82 -10.81
C ARG A 253 -38.93 -18.91 -10.17
N THR A 254 -38.08 -19.79 -10.70
CA THR A 254 -36.69 -19.94 -10.27
C THR A 254 -35.88 -18.74 -10.76
N VAL A 255 -35.33 -17.94 -9.84
CA VAL A 255 -34.66 -16.67 -10.14
C VAL A 255 -33.13 -16.83 -10.17
N GLY A 256 -32.60 -17.90 -9.59
CA GLY A 256 -31.18 -18.20 -9.68
C GLY A 256 -30.83 -19.56 -9.09
N ASN A 257 -29.88 -20.22 -9.74
CA ASN A 257 -29.23 -21.43 -9.23
C ASN A 257 -27.78 -21.09 -8.91
N ARG A 258 -27.37 -21.32 -7.66
CA ARG A 258 -25.96 -21.21 -7.26
C ARG A 258 -25.43 -22.58 -6.90
N LEU A 259 -24.39 -22.99 -7.62
CA LEU A 259 -23.61 -24.20 -7.33
C LEU A 259 -22.66 -23.88 -6.17
N HIS A 260 -22.73 -24.63 -5.08
CA HIS A 260 -21.87 -24.39 -3.91
C HIS A 260 -20.63 -25.28 -3.91
N SER A 261 -20.74 -26.53 -4.34
CA SER A 261 -19.59 -27.44 -4.48
C SER A 261 -19.94 -28.69 -5.29
N THR A 262 -18.92 -29.23 -5.95
CA THR A 262 -18.93 -30.57 -6.56
C THR A 262 -17.86 -31.38 -5.86
N VAL A 263 -18.21 -32.52 -5.26
CA VAL A 263 -17.25 -33.43 -4.62
C VAL A 263 -17.17 -34.70 -5.45
N SER A 264 -15.97 -34.99 -5.96
CA SER A 264 -15.63 -36.28 -6.57
C SER A 264 -14.83 -37.10 -5.56
N CYS A 265 -15.34 -38.25 -5.14
CA CYS A 265 -14.55 -39.21 -4.38
C CYS A 265 -13.51 -39.86 -5.30
N VAL A 266 -12.22 -39.70 -4.99
CA VAL A 266 -11.14 -40.53 -5.55
C VAL A 266 -11.14 -41.84 -4.75
N SER A 267 -11.45 -42.96 -5.40
CA SER A 267 -11.28 -44.28 -4.78
C SER A 267 -9.79 -44.55 -4.57
N TYR A 268 -9.36 -44.62 -3.31
CA TYR A 268 -8.18 -45.42 -2.97
C TYR A 268 -8.61 -46.88 -2.95
N GLY A 269 -8.16 -47.63 -3.95
CA GLY A 269 -8.26 -49.09 -3.98
C GLY A 269 -7.25 -49.70 -3.00
N TRP A 270 -7.72 -50.73 -2.30
CA TRP A 270 -6.99 -51.56 -1.34
C TRP A 270 -5.81 -52.29 -1.96
#